data_AF-A0A1X6Y7Y1-F1
#
_entry.id   AF-A0A1X6Y7Y1-F1
#
_cell.length_a   1.000
_cell.length_b   1.000
_cell.length_c   1.000
_cell.angle_alpha   90.00
_cell.angle_beta   90.00
_cell.angle_gamma   90.00
#
_symmetry.space_group_name_H-M   'P 1'
#
loop_
_entity.id
_entity.type
_entity.pdbx_description
1 polymer ?
#
loop_
_entity_poly.entity_id
_entity_poly.type
_entity_poly.pdbx_seq_one_letter_code
_entity_poly.pdbx_strand_id
1 'polypeptide(L)'
;MRHFLRSAPLVAGMAVFLAGCEQPLDLDLRGAFGNAPSTAEAARNATQARPQPDSRGIISYPGYQVAVAQRGDTVATLARRIGANPQELARFNGIQTGDPLRPGEVIALPGRVAEPTGGPIQPPSGVDISTLANGAIQRADAQKVETSALEPAPRVGVEPVRHQVARGETAFTIARLYDVSIRSLADWNGLGPDFAVREGQFLLIPVALPGEAAAPFDAREATLVTAPGVGSPTPTPPSATKPLPDEVTVPKAAPIKATAAPDLSKTQTAAKSGRMAFPVKGDIVREYAKGRNDGIDISATPGATVKAADDGLVAAITEDTNGIPIIVVKHAGNLLTVYSNVSGLAVAKGDSVKRGQKLAEIRRDGSAALHFEVRDGFDSVDPMRYLNPT
;
A
#
# COMPACT_ATOMS: atom_id res chain seq x y z
N MET A 1 73.39 7.48 -27.85
CA MET A 1 73.95 7.40 -29.22
C MET A 1 73.33 6.21 -29.95
N ARG A 2 72.73 6.47 -31.13
CA ARG A 2 72.58 5.62 -32.35
C ARG A 2 71.88 4.24 -32.19
N HIS A 3 70.62 4.05 -32.62
CA HIS A 3 70.11 3.81 -34.00
C HIS A 3 70.68 2.55 -34.72
N PHE A 4 69.87 1.51 -34.95
CA PHE A 4 69.22 1.12 -36.24
C PHE A 4 68.78 -0.37 -36.31
N LEU A 5 67.51 -0.53 -36.73
CA LEU A 5 66.79 -1.58 -37.49
C LEU A 5 67.41 -2.96 -37.81
N ARG A 6 66.55 -3.99 -37.69
CA ARG A 6 66.02 -4.94 -38.73
C ARG A 6 65.18 -6.00 -37.97
N SER A 7 64.03 -6.54 -38.36
CA SER A 7 63.31 -6.70 -39.63
C SER A 7 61.94 -7.34 -39.31
N ALA A 8 60.87 -6.91 -39.98
CA ALA A 8 59.54 -7.57 -40.00
C ALA A 8 59.55 -8.79 -40.96
N PRO A 9 58.44 -9.52 -41.27
CA PRO A 9 57.09 -9.62 -40.67
C PRO A 9 56.58 -11.09 -40.53
N LEU A 10 55.54 -11.39 -39.74
CA LEU A 10 54.60 -12.46 -40.09
C LEU A 10 53.24 -12.33 -39.37
N VAL A 11 52.27 -11.90 -40.16
CA VAL A 11 50.85 -12.29 -40.19
C VAL A 11 50.36 -13.14 -39.01
N ALA A 12 49.55 -12.54 -38.14
CA ALA A 12 48.48 -13.25 -37.43
C ALA A 12 47.27 -12.32 -37.42
N GLY A 13 46.30 -12.65 -38.27
CA GLY A 13 45.07 -11.91 -38.44
C GLY A 13 44.21 -11.94 -37.18
N MET A 14 43.85 -10.73 -36.73
CA MET A 14 42.50 -10.30 -36.37
C MET A 14 41.45 -11.42 -36.25
N ALA A 15 41.28 -11.96 -35.04
CA ALA A 15 40.15 -12.83 -34.70
C ALA A 15 39.87 -12.85 -33.19
N VAL A 16 39.61 -11.70 -32.56
CA VAL A 16 38.93 -11.66 -31.25
C VAL A 16 38.17 -10.33 -31.16
N PHE A 17 36.84 -10.35 -31.36
CA PHE A 17 35.86 -9.48 -30.71
C PHE A 17 34.48 -9.86 -31.24
N LEU A 18 33.88 -10.91 -30.68
CA LEU A 18 32.44 -11.19 -30.76
C LEU A 18 32.10 -12.15 -29.62
N ALA A 19 32.10 -11.62 -28.41
CA ALA A 19 31.47 -12.22 -27.25
C ALA A 19 30.87 -11.08 -26.43
N GLY A 20 29.73 -10.58 -26.92
CA GLY A 20 28.98 -9.49 -26.31
C GLY A 20 27.50 -9.81 -26.38
N CYS A 21 27.00 -10.43 -25.32
CA CYS A 21 25.62 -10.38 -24.82
C CYS A 21 24.49 -10.85 -25.76
N GLU A 22 24.18 -12.14 -25.73
CA GLU A 22 22.85 -12.68 -26.08
C GLU A 22 21.83 -12.40 -24.96
N GLN A 23 21.59 -11.12 -24.64
CA GLN A 23 20.41 -10.76 -23.86
C GLN A 23 19.51 -9.87 -24.72
N PRO A 24 18.21 -10.21 -24.87
CA PRO A 24 17.27 -9.35 -25.58
C PRO A 24 17.27 -7.97 -24.92
N LEU A 25 17.31 -6.92 -25.73
CA LEU A 25 17.24 -5.53 -25.28
C LEU A 25 16.00 -5.35 -24.39
N ASP A 26 16.23 -5.23 -23.07
CA ASP A 26 15.20 -4.89 -22.09
C ASP A 26 14.85 -3.40 -22.26
N LEU A 27 13.94 -3.13 -23.21
CA LEU A 27 13.46 -1.79 -23.56
C LEU A 27 12.75 -1.08 -22.39
N ASP A 28 12.52 -1.75 -21.27
CA ASP A 28 11.92 -1.19 -20.07
C ASP A 28 12.91 -0.99 -18.91
N LEU A 29 14.21 -1.25 -19.13
CA LEU A 29 15.30 -1.03 -18.15
C LEU A 29 15.04 -1.66 -16.76
N ARG A 30 14.13 -2.63 -16.67
CA ARG A 30 13.63 -3.19 -15.41
C ARG A 30 14.69 -4.05 -14.74
N GLY A 31 15.62 -4.61 -15.52
CA GLY A 31 16.80 -5.32 -15.01
C GLY A 31 17.93 -4.41 -14.50
N ALA A 32 17.95 -3.11 -14.84
CA ALA A 32 19.09 -2.22 -14.56
C ALA A 32 19.16 -1.72 -13.11
N PHE A 33 18.06 -1.84 -12.34
CA PHE A 33 17.94 -1.33 -10.96
C PHE A 33 17.92 -2.43 -9.88
N GLY A 34 18.29 -3.67 -10.20
CA GLY A 34 18.37 -4.76 -9.22
C GLY A 34 17.07 -4.95 -8.44
N ASN A 35 16.02 -5.47 -9.09
CA ASN A 35 14.78 -5.94 -8.43
C ASN A 35 14.15 -5.02 -7.36
N ALA A 36 14.30 -3.69 -7.41
CA ALA A 36 13.61 -2.79 -6.49
C ALA A 36 13.09 -1.54 -7.24
N PRO A 37 11.79 -1.17 -7.09
CA PRO A 37 10.82 -1.61 -6.10
C PRO A 37 9.82 -2.61 -6.70
N SER A 38 10.14 -3.91 -6.68
CA SER A 38 9.21 -4.94 -7.17
C SER A 38 8.69 -5.80 -6.01
N THR A 39 7.36 -5.89 -5.88
CA THR A 39 6.71 -6.89 -5.01
C THR A 39 6.61 -8.26 -5.70
N ALA A 40 7.22 -8.43 -6.88
CA ALA A 40 7.11 -9.66 -7.66
C ALA A 40 7.70 -10.87 -6.94
N GLU A 41 8.70 -10.69 -6.07
CA GLU A 41 9.29 -11.80 -5.31
C GLU A 41 8.37 -12.25 -4.16
N ALA A 42 7.80 -11.31 -3.40
CA ALA A 42 6.78 -11.61 -2.39
C ALA A 42 5.48 -12.20 -3.00
N ALA A 43 5.15 -11.84 -4.25
CA ALA A 43 4.04 -12.45 -4.99
C ALA A 43 4.30 -13.91 -5.44
N ARG A 44 5.57 -14.36 -5.44
CA ARG A 44 5.96 -15.74 -5.76
C ARG A 44 5.86 -16.69 -4.56
N ASN A 45 5.76 -16.15 -3.34
CA ASN A 45 5.64 -16.97 -2.14
C ASN A 45 4.24 -17.60 -2.07
N ALA A 46 4.15 -18.89 -2.42
CA ALA A 46 2.95 -19.69 -2.21
C ALA A 46 2.70 -19.83 -0.70
N THR A 47 1.79 -19.02 -0.19
CA THR A 47 1.30 -19.14 1.19
C THR A 47 0.34 -20.33 1.29
N GLN A 48 0.31 -21.02 2.44
CA GLN A 48 -0.71 -22.04 2.70
C GLN A 48 -2.12 -21.45 2.51
N ALA A 49 -3.12 -22.28 2.21
CA ALA A 49 -4.51 -21.85 2.19
C ALA A 49 -5.04 -21.67 3.62
N ARG A 50 -5.90 -20.67 3.83
CA ARG A 50 -6.60 -20.48 5.10
C ARG A 50 -7.43 -21.73 5.43
N PRO A 51 -7.34 -22.29 6.65
CA PRO A 51 -8.18 -23.41 7.06
C PRO A 51 -9.67 -23.12 6.86
N GLN A 52 -10.46 -24.14 6.54
CA GLN A 52 -11.90 -23.96 6.41
C GLN A 52 -12.54 -23.77 7.78
N PRO A 53 -13.46 -22.79 7.92
CA PRO A 53 -14.20 -22.59 9.15
C PRO A 53 -15.23 -23.70 9.41
N ASP A 54 -15.66 -23.82 10.66
CA ASP A 54 -16.78 -24.70 11.06
C ASP A 54 -18.13 -24.21 10.48
N SER A 55 -19.22 -24.94 10.78
CA SER A 55 -20.57 -24.61 10.31
C SER A 55 -21.10 -23.24 10.77
N ARG A 56 -20.50 -22.64 11.82
CA ARG A 56 -20.82 -21.29 12.32
C ARG A 56 -19.86 -20.24 11.79
N GLY A 57 -18.85 -20.62 11.02
CA GLY A 57 -17.83 -19.72 10.52
C GLY A 57 -16.61 -19.58 11.45
N ILE A 58 -16.42 -20.40 12.47
CA ILE A 58 -15.30 -20.28 13.42
C ILE A 58 -14.09 -21.08 12.94
N ILE A 59 -12.91 -20.47 13.02
CA ILE A 59 -11.61 -21.15 12.88
C ILE A 59 -10.94 -21.14 14.26
N SER A 60 -10.66 -22.33 14.78
CA SER A 60 -9.97 -22.51 16.05
C SER A 60 -8.48 -22.74 15.85
N TYR A 61 -7.68 -22.03 16.65
CA TYR A 61 -6.25 -22.22 16.82
C TYR A 61 -5.95 -22.60 18.28
N PRO A 62 -4.73 -23.10 18.61
CA PRO A 62 -4.38 -23.48 19.98
C PRO A 62 -4.47 -22.34 21.00
N GLY A 63 -4.23 -21.09 20.59
CA GLY A 63 -4.27 -19.92 21.49
C GLY A 63 -5.51 -19.03 21.37
N TYR A 64 -6.24 -19.07 20.25
CA TYR A 64 -7.32 -18.13 19.97
C TYR A 64 -8.33 -18.69 18.96
N GLN A 65 -9.44 -17.99 18.76
CA GLN A 65 -10.41 -18.28 17.72
C GLN A 65 -10.67 -17.03 16.88
N VAL A 66 -11.06 -17.23 15.63
CA VAL A 66 -11.57 -16.18 14.76
C VAL A 66 -12.90 -16.62 14.15
N ALA A 67 -13.75 -15.66 13.80
CA ALA A 67 -14.99 -15.90 13.10
C ALA A 67 -14.93 -15.29 11.69
N VAL A 68 -15.37 -16.03 10.70
CA VAL A 68 -15.45 -15.63 9.29
C VAL A 68 -16.87 -15.14 9.01
N ALA A 69 -16.99 -13.89 8.57
CA ALA A 69 -18.27 -13.27 8.23
C ALA A 69 -18.87 -13.88 6.95
N GLN A 70 -20.19 -14.00 6.90
CA GLN A 70 -20.96 -14.42 5.75
C GLN A 70 -21.59 -13.21 5.04
N ARG A 71 -22.13 -13.44 3.85
CA ARG A 71 -22.79 -12.39 3.07
C ARG A 71 -23.98 -11.82 3.83
N GLY A 72 -23.97 -10.50 4.05
CA GLY A 72 -25.05 -9.79 4.74
C GLY A 72 -24.90 -9.75 6.27
N ASP A 73 -23.78 -10.24 6.81
CA ASP A 73 -23.53 -10.14 8.24
C ASP A 73 -23.29 -8.70 8.70
N THR A 74 -23.71 -8.42 9.92
CA THR A 74 -23.21 -7.34 10.77
C THR A 74 -22.49 -7.96 11.95
N VAL A 75 -21.74 -7.17 12.71
CA VAL A 75 -21.10 -7.65 13.95
C VAL A 75 -22.15 -8.23 14.91
N ALA A 76 -23.34 -7.62 14.99
CA ALA A 76 -24.42 -8.10 15.83
C ALA A 76 -25.04 -9.42 15.37
N THR A 77 -25.17 -9.66 14.06
CA THR A 77 -25.68 -10.96 13.56
C THR A 77 -24.63 -12.05 13.68
N LEU A 78 -23.37 -11.73 13.37
CA LEU A 78 -22.24 -12.64 13.53
C LEU A 78 -22.08 -13.09 14.98
N ALA A 79 -22.06 -12.14 15.93
CA ALA A 79 -21.94 -12.43 17.36
C ALA A 79 -23.07 -13.36 17.85
N ARG A 80 -24.31 -13.10 17.43
CA ARG A 80 -25.46 -13.97 17.74
C ARG A 80 -25.31 -15.37 17.13
N ARG A 81 -24.83 -15.48 15.89
CA ARG A 81 -24.61 -16.76 15.20
C ARG A 81 -23.61 -17.64 15.95
N ILE A 82 -22.54 -17.05 16.44
CA ILE A 82 -21.48 -17.81 17.13
C ILE A 82 -21.76 -17.98 18.62
N GLY A 83 -22.61 -17.14 19.23
CA GLY A 83 -22.89 -17.15 20.67
C GLY A 83 -21.99 -16.22 21.50
N ALA A 84 -21.46 -15.17 20.89
CA ALA A 84 -20.61 -14.16 21.54
C ALA A 84 -21.40 -12.87 21.87
N ASN A 85 -20.85 -12.05 22.77
CA ASN A 85 -21.40 -10.73 23.09
C ASN A 85 -21.11 -9.72 21.94
N PRO A 86 -22.14 -9.13 21.30
CA PRO A 86 -21.94 -8.20 20.19
C PRO A 86 -21.10 -6.98 20.55
N GLN A 87 -21.34 -6.36 21.71
CA GLN A 87 -20.67 -5.14 22.14
C GLN A 87 -19.19 -5.39 22.45
N GLU A 88 -18.90 -6.52 23.07
CA GLU A 88 -17.54 -6.93 23.38
C GLU A 88 -16.75 -7.26 22.10
N LEU A 89 -17.37 -8.01 21.18
CA LEU A 89 -16.78 -8.35 19.88
C LEU A 89 -16.48 -7.09 19.05
N ALA A 90 -17.42 -6.14 19.04
CA ALA A 90 -17.29 -4.86 18.37
C ALA A 90 -16.10 -4.06 18.91
N ARG A 91 -16.03 -3.89 20.25
CA ARG A 91 -14.94 -3.18 20.92
C ARG A 91 -13.58 -3.83 20.68
N PHE A 92 -13.51 -5.16 20.70
CA PHE A 92 -12.26 -5.89 20.50
C PHE A 92 -11.70 -5.68 19.09
N ASN A 93 -12.56 -5.54 18.07
CA ASN A 93 -12.14 -5.40 16.67
C ASN A 93 -12.15 -3.95 16.17
N GLY A 94 -12.41 -2.97 17.05
CA GLY A 94 -12.44 -1.54 16.66
C GLY A 94 -13.59 -1.18 15.71
N ILE A 95 -14.72 -1.89 15.78
CA ILE A 95 -15.90 -1.71 14.92
C ILE A 95 -17.16 -1.51 15.76
N GLN A 96 -18.26 -1.09 15.13
CA GLN A 96 -19.56 -0.93 15.78
C GLN A 96 -20.45 -2.16 15.56
N THR A 97 -21.42 -2.38 16.46
CA THR A 97 -22.30 -3.56 16.39
C THR A 97 -23.17 -3.60 15.12
N GLY A 98 -23.51 -2.43 14.57
CA GLY A 98 -24.30 -2.28 13.36
C GLY A 98 -23.49 -2.25 12.06
N ASP A 99 -22.14 -2.29 12.15
CA ASP A 99 -21.31 -2.19 10.95
C ASP A 99 -21.49 -3.44 10.07
N PRO A 100 -21.69 -3.25 8.75
CA PRO A 100 -21.76 -4.36 7.82
C PRO A 100 -20.38 -5.01 7.67
N LEU A 101 -20.35 -6.33 7.65
CA LEU A 101 -19.16 -7.13 7.45
C LEU A 101 -19.08 -7.63 6.01
N ARG A 102 -17.88 -7.63 5.45
CA ARG A 102 -17.65 -8.18 4.11
C ARG A 102 -17.74 -9.72 4.16
N PRO A 103 -18.24 -10.37 3.11
CA PRO A 103 -18.22 -11.82 3.04
C PRO A 103 -16.78 -12.33 3.07
N GLY A 104 -16.49 -13.28 3.97
CA GLY A 104 -15.15 -13.86 4.15
C GLY A 104 -14.23 -13.05 5.08
N GLU A 105 -14.70 -11.91 5.61
CA GLU A 105 -13.95 -11.07 6.53
C GLU A 105 -13.69 -11.78 7.85
N VAL A 106 -12.46 -11.71 8.35
CA VAL A 106 -12.04 -12.36 9.59
C VAL A 106 -12.22 -11.40 10.77
N ILE A 107 -12.97 -11.84 11.78
CA ILE A 107 -13.22 -11.13 13.03
C ILE A 107 -12.54 -11.91 14.16
N ALA A 108 -11.66 -11.25 14.91
CA ALA A 108 -10.99 -11.89 16.03
C ALA A 108 -11.91 -11.98 17.25
N LEU A 109 -11.85 -13.10 17.98
CA LEU A 109 -12.68 -13.31 19.16
C LEU A 109 -11.89 -12.95 20.43
N PRO A 110 -12.49 -12.18 21.37
CA PRO A 110 -11.83 -11.80 22.64
C PRO A 110 -11.63 -13.00 23.58
N GLY A 111 -12.46 -14.04 23.43
CA GLY A 111 -12.39 -15.28 24.20
C GLY A 111 -12.83 -16.47 23.37
N ARG A 112 -12.70 -17.67 23.94
CA ARG A 112 -13.14 -18.91 23.28
C ARG A 112 -14.65 -19.06 23.41
N VAL A 113 -15.28 -19.40 22.29
CA VAL A 113 -16.68 -19.81 22.22
C VAL A 113 -16.74 -21.33 22.17
N ALA A 114 -17.78 -21.92 22.76
CA ALA A 114 -17.95 -23.38 22.86
C ALA A 114 -17.83 -24.04 21.47
N GLU A 115 -16.96 -25.05 21.37
CA GLU A 115 -16.69 -25.80 20.15
C GLU A 115 -17.57 -27.05 20.08
N PRO A 116 -18.26 -27.32 18.95
CA PRO A 116 -18.62 -28.69 18.62
C PRO A 116 -17.34 -29.48 18.29
N THR A 117 -17.33 -30.77 18.62
CA THR A 117 -16.18 -31.66 18.39
C THR A 117 -15.80 -31.68 16.90
N GLY A 118 -14.71 -30.99 16.48
CA GLY A 118 -14.18 -31.07 15.11
C GLY A 118 -13.56 -29.80 14.49
N GLY A 119 -12.88 -28.94 15.26
CA GLY A 119 -12.18 -27.77 14.71
C GLY A 119 -10.94 -28.16 13.86
N PRO A 120 -10.50 -27.31 12.90
CA PRO A 120 -9.46 -27.66 11.93
C PRO A 120 -8.04 -27.75 12.53
N ILE A 121 -7.77 -27.09 13.65
CA ILE A 121 -6.49 -27.16 14.39
C ILE A 121 -6.82 -27.28 15.87
N GLN A 122 -6.89 -28.51 16.37
CA GLN A 122 -7.11 -28.79 17.78
C GLN A 122 -5.78 -29.02 18.51
N PRO A 123 -5.60 -28.48 19.73
CA PRO A 123 -4.56 -28.97 20.61
C PRO A 123 -4.76 -30.48 20.81
N PRO A 124 -3.68 -31.27 21.00
CA PRO A 124 -3.78 -32.71 21.11
C PRO A 124 -4.81 -33.10 22.18
N SER A 125 -5.84 -33.83 21.77
CA SER A 125 -6.87 -34.35 22.66
C SER A 125 -6.23 -35.33 23.63
N GLY A 126 -6.15 -34.97 24.90
CA GLY A 126 -5.56 -35.83 25.93
C GLY A 126 -5.16 -35.16 27.23
N VAL A 127 -5.23 -33.82 27.33
CA VAL A 127 -4.89 -33.12 28.58
C VAL A 127 -6.11 -32.38 29.08
N ASP A 128 -6.90 -33.06 29.92
CA ASP A 128 -7.86 -32.40 30.79
C ASP A 128 -7.10 -31.47 31.74
N ILE A 129 -7.15 -30.19 31.44
CA ILE A 129 -6.44 -29.13 32.18
C ILE A 129 -6.86 -29.13 33.66
N SER A 130 -8.08 -29.57 33.95
CA SER A 130 -8.64 -29.78 35.28
C SER A 130 -8.00 -30.95 36.03
N THR A 131 -7.69 -32.07 35.36
CA THR A 131 -7.01 -33.22 35.98
C THR A 131 -5.51 -32.98 36.10
N LEU A 132 -4.90 -32.24 35.16
CA LEU A 132 -3.48 -31.87 35.21
C LEU A 132 -3.21 -30.83 36.32
N ALA A 133 -4.10 -29.85 36.52
CA ALA A 133 -3.98 -28.88 37.60
C ALA A 133 -4.16 -29.53 38.99
N ASN A 134 -5.14 -30.42 39.16
CA ASN A 134 -5.31 -31.16 40.42
C ASN A 134 -4.17 -32.16 40.68
N GLY A 135 -3.65 -32.81 39.64
CA GLY A 135 -2.55 -33.76 39.75
C GLY A 135 -1.17 -33.12 40.00
N ALA A 136 -0.98 -31.85 39.65
CA ALA A 136 0.26 -31.10 39.92
C ALA A 136 0.32 -30.60 41.38
N ILE A 137 -0.83 -30.19 41.95
CA ILE A 137 -0.93 -29.77 43.35
C ILE A 137 -0.71 -30.96 44.31
N GLN A 138 -1.20 -32.16 43.96
CA GLN A 138 -1.01 -33.37 44.78
C GLN A 138 0.38 -34.01 44.65
N ARG A 139 1.13 -33.74 43.57
CA ARG A 139 2.47 -34.31 43.34
C ARG A 139 3.63 -33.39 43.72
N ALA A 140 3.36 -32.17 44.17
CA ALA A 140 4.39 -31.27 44.70
C ALA A 140 5.02 -31.78 46.03
N ASP A 141 4.42 -32.77 46.68
CA ASP A 141 4.87 -33.28 47.99
C ASP A 141 5.68 -34.60 47.93
N ALA A 142 5.85 -35.24 46.78
CA ALA A 142 6.64 -36.48 46.72
C ALA A 142 7.29 -36.75 45.34
N GLN A 143 8.62 -36.73 45.37
CA GLN A 143 9.58 -37.36 44.45
C GLN A 143 9.86 -36.72 43.06
N LYS A 144 11.18 -36.52 42.87
CA LYS A 144 12.00 -36.34 41.66
C LYS A 144 11.28 -36.64 40.34
N VAL A 145 11.05 -35.58 39.56
CA VAL A 145 10.50 -35.62 38.21
C VAL A 145 11.53 -36.22 37.24
N GLU A 146 11.22 -37.38 36.67
CA GLU A 146 11.84 -37.85 35.43
C GLU A 146 10.85 -37.59 34.28
N THR A 147 11.21 -36.65 33.40
CA THR A 147 10.42 -36.36 32.20
C THR A 147 10.78 -37.34 31.10
N SER A 148 9.96 -38.38 30.91
CA SER A 148 9.94 -39.11 29.65
C SER A 148 9.29 -38.21 28.60
N ALA A 149 10.08 -37.77 27.62
CA ALA A 149 9.60 -36.98 26.50
C ALA A 149 8.79 -37.87 25.55
N LEU A 150 7.45 -37.82 25.66
CA LEU A 150 6.59 -38.29 24.60
C LEU A 150 6.81 -37.41 23.36
N GLU A 151 7.12 -38.04 22.23
CA GLU A 151 7.24 -37.36 20.95
C GLU A 151 5.92 -36.62 20.63
N PRO A 152 5.98 -35.34 20.21
CA PRO A 152 4.77 -34.57 19.96
C PRO A 152 3.93 -35.21 18.85
N ALA A 153 2.62 -35.36 19.11
CA ALA A 153 1.64 -35.70 18.09
C ALA A 153 1.77 -34.75 16.87
N PRO A 154 1.59 -35.24 15.63
CA PRO A 154 1.76 -34.44 14.43
C PRO A 154 0.79 -33.26 14.44
N ARG A 155 1.35 -32.04 14.50
CA ARG A 155 0.58 -30.79 14.42
C ARG A 155 0.12 -30.63 12.97
N VAL A 156 -1.19 -30.60 12.75
CA VAL A 156 -1.76 -30.36 11.42
C VAL A 156 -1.87 -28.84 11.22
N GLY A 157 -1.02 -28.29 10.35
CA GLY A 157 -1.05 -26.87 9.97
C GLY A 157 -0.08 -25.98 10.77
N VAL A 158 0.39 -24.92 10.11
CA VAL A 158 1.23 -23.89 10.76
C VAL A 158 0.34 -22.77 11.27
N GLU A 159 0.54 -22.36 12.53
CA GLU A 159 -0.23 -21.28 13.15
C GLU A 159 0.11 -19.94 12.47
N PRO A 160 -0.88 -19.20 11.93
CA PRO A 160 -0.64 -17.91 11.33
C PRO A 160 -0.32 -16.87 12.41
N VAL A 161 0.51 -15.90 12.05
CA VAL A 161 0.84 -14.79 12.96
C VAL A 161 -0.34 -13.83 13.00
N ARG A 162 -0.75 -13.42 14.21
CA ARG A 162 -1.80 -12.40 14.37
C ARG A 162 -1.17 -11.03 14.51
N HIS A 163 -1.58 -10.09 13.66
CA HIS A 163 -1.13 -8.70 13.67
C HIS A 163 -2.32 -7.78 13.94
N GLN A 164 -2.17 -6.82 14.84
CA GLN A 164 -3.16 -5.77 15.07
C GLN A 164 -2.71 -4.51 14.34
N VAL A 165 -3.54 -4.02 13.41
CA VAL A 165 -3.26 -2.85 12.60
C VAL A 165 -3.09 -1.63 13.49
N ALA A 166 -1.89 -1.07 13.53
CA ALA A 166 -1.58 0.17 14.20
C ALA A 166 -1.94 1.38 13.33
N ARG A 167 -1.99 2.55 13.97
CA ARG A 167 -2.27 3.81 13.29
C ARG A 167 -1.24 4.08 12.18
N GLY A 168 -1.73 4.29 10.96
CA GLY A 168 -0.90 4.58 9.79
C GLY A 168 -0.41 3.35 9.02
N GLU A 169 -0.68 2.13 9.50
CA GLU A 169 -0.36 0.92 8.73
C GLU A 169 -1.39 0.66 7.63
N THR A 170 -0.92 0.06 6.54
CA THR A 170 -1.74 -0.36 5.40
C THR A 170 -1.53 -1.85 5.14
N ALA A 171 -2.45 -2.50 4.43
CA ALA A 171 -2.25 -3.89 3.99
C ALA A 171 -0.92 -4.08 3.24
N PHE A 172 -0.45 -3.07 2.49
CA PHE A 172 0.82 -3.09 1.77
C PHE A 172 2.03 -3.10 2.71
N THR A 173 2.04 -2.22 3.72
CA THR A 173 3.16 -2.13 4.66
C THR A 173 3.22 -3.37 5.55
N ILE A 174 2.06 -3.90 5.95
CA ILE A 174 1.96 -5.13 6.75
C ILE A 174 2.40 -6.34 5.93
N ALA A 175 1.92 -6.49 4.69
CA ALA A 175 2.32 -7.57 3.80
C ALA A 175 3.85 -7.59 3.60
N ARG A 176 4.47 -6.42 3.41
CA ARG A 176 5.92 -6.29 3.29
C ARG A 176 6.66 -6.58 4.59
N LEU A 177 6.12 -6.18 5.75
CA LEU A 177 6.72 -6.44 7.06
C LEU A 177 6.87 -7.95 7.32
N TYR A 178 5.89 -8.73 6.87
CA TYR A 178 5.85 -10.18 7.08
C TYR A 178 6.28 -11.01 5.85
N ASP A 179 6.79 -10.37 4.80
CA ASP A 179 7.21 -11.00 3.54
C ASP A 179 6.13 -11.88 2.89
N VAL A 180 4.88 -11.42 2.90
CA VAL A 180 3.74 -12.07 2.27
C VAL A 180 3.21 -11.25 1.11
N SER A 181 2.60 -11.91 0.12
CA SER A 181 1.91 -11.19 -0.94
C SER A 181 0.67 -10.47 -0.39
N ILE A 182 0.39 -9.26 -0.89
CA ILE A 182 -0.82 -8.54 -0.49
C ILE A 182 -2.09 -9.29 -0.87
N ARG A 183 -2.05 -10.03 -1.98
CA ARG A 183 -3.19 -10.85 -2.43
C ARG A 183 -3.44 -12.00 -1.45
N SER A 184 -2.39 -12.70 -1.04
CA SER A 184 -2.48 -13.74 0.00
C SER A 184 -3.04 -13.18 1.30
N LEU A 185 -2.54 -12.01 1.73
CA LEU A 185 -3.04 -11.34 2.94
C LEU A 185 -4.52 -10.99 2.81
N ALA A 186 -4.95 -10.50 1.65
CA ALA A 186 -6.33 -10.14 1.37
C ALA A 186 -7.25 -11.36 1.35
N ASP A 187 -6.85 -12.43 0.65
CA ASP A 187 -7.60 -13.67 0.54
C ASP A 187 -7.76 -14.35 1.91
N TRP A 188 -6.73 -14.29 2.75
CA TRP A 188 -6.76 -14.80 4.12
C TRP A 188 -7.66 -14.00 5.07
N ASN A 189 -7.81 -12.70 4.85
CA ASN A 189 -8.57 -11.83 5.76
C ASN A 189 -9.92 -11.38 5.22
N GLY A 190 -10.25 -11.73 3.98
CA GLY A 190 -11.45 -11.24 3.28
C GLY A 190 -11.40 -9.73 3.05
N LEU A 191 -10.22 -9.18 2.73
CA LEU A 191 -10.10 -7.76 2.40
C LEU A 191 -10.74 -7.46 1.04
N GLY A 192 -11.26 -6.25 0.90
CA GLY A 192 -11.82 -5.77 -0.35
C GLY A 192 -10.77 -5.60 -1.45
N PRO A 193 -11.19 -5.30 -2.70
CA PRO A 193 -10.28 -5.05 -3.83
C PRO A 193 -9.42 -3.80 -3.64
N ASP A 194 -9.81 -2.92 -2.72
CA ASP A 194 -9.07 -1.73 -2.27
C ASP A 194 -8.04 -2.04 -1.18
N PHE A 195 -8.01 -3.28 -0.67
CA PHE A 195 -7.16 -3.72 0.44
C PHE A 195 -7.28 -2.85 1.69
N ALA A 196 -8.46 -2.24 1.90
CA ALA A 196 -8.70 -1.35 3.03
C ALA A 196 -8.66 -2.10 4.36
N VAL A 197 -7.82 -1.61 5.26
CA VAL A 197 -7.65 -2.06 6.65
C VAL A 197 -8.03 -0.93 7.60
N ARG A 198 -8.54 -1.29 8.77
CA ARG A 198 -8.94 -0.32 9.81
C ARG A 198 -7.97 -0.35 10.98
N GLU A 199 -7.77 0.79 11.62
CA GLU A 199 -6.98 0.86 12.86
C GLU A 199 -7.60 -0.04 13.93
N GLY A 200 -6.77 -0.84 14.61
CA GLY A 200 -7.20 -1.81 15.60
C GLY A 200 -7.73 -3.14 15.02
N GLN A 201 -7.86 -3.26 13.69
CA GLN A 201 -8.27 -4.50 13.05
C GLN A 201 -7.23 -5.60 13.25
N PHE A 202 -7.67 -6.82 13.57
CA PHE A 202 -6.78 -7.98 13.61
C PHE A 202 -6.72 -8.65 12.23
N LEU A 203 -5.50 -8.90 11.76
CA LEU A 203 -5.22 -9.65 10.54
C LEU A 203 -4.48 -10.94 10.86
N LEU A 204 -4.86 -12.01 10.18
CA LEU A 204 -4.12 -13.27 10.13
C LEU A 204 -3.11 -13.21 8.99
N ILE A 205 -1.85 -13.27 9.36
CA ILE A 205 -0.73 -13.28 8.42
C ILE A 205 -0.42 -14.73 8.08
N PRO A 206 -0.55 -15.14 6.80
CA PRO A 206 -0.14 -16.46 6.38
C PRO A 206 1.36 -16.64 6.59
N VAL A 207 1.75 -17.79 7.10
CA VAL A 207 3.16 -18.20 7.12
C VAL A 207 3.53 -18.85 5.79
N ALA A 208 4.68 -18.47 5.24
CA ALA A 208 5.27 -19.17 4.11
C ALA A 208 5.66 -20.60 4.56
N LEU A 209 5.44 -21.59 3.69
CA LEU A 209 5.88 -22.96 3.93
C LEU A 209 7.41 -22.98 4.12
N PRO A 210 7.95 -23.37 5.30
CA PRO A 210 9.37 -23.51 5.46
C PRO A 210 9.85 -24.71 4.63
N GLY A 211 10.60 -24.45 3.56
CA GLY A 211 11.26 -25.49 2.75
C GLY A 211 10.80 -25.62 1.30
N GLU A 212 9.76 -24.90 0.88
CA GLU A 212 9.39 -24.81 -0.53
C GLU A 212 9.96 -23.50 -1.10
N ALA A 213 11.24 -23.52 -1.45
CA ALA A 213 11.74 -22.53 -2.41
C ALA A 213 10.87 -22.66 -3.66
N ALA A 214 10.09 -21.62 -3.96
CA ALA A 214 9.26 -21.59 -5.16
C ALA A 214 10.10 -22.09 -6.33
N ALA A 215 9.64 -23.15 -6.99
CA ALA A 215 10.32 -23.66 -8.18
C ALA A 215 10.60 -22.46 -9.10
N PRO A 216 11.85 -22.25 -9.56
CA PRO A 216 12.15 -21.14 -10.43
C PRO A 216 11.21 -21.22 -11.63
N PHE A 217 10.55 -20.11 -11.91
CA PHE A 217 9.66 -19.97 -13.03
C PHE A 217 10.33 -20.52 -14.30
N ASP A 218 9.76 -21.56 -14.91
CA ASP A 218 10.17 -21.97 -16.25
C ASP A 218 9.68 -20.87 -17.21
N ALA A 219 10.63 -20.06 -17.68
CA ALA A 219 10.36 -18.99 -18.64
C ALA A 219 9.70 -19.47 -19.93
N ARG A 220 9.61 -20.79 -20.15
CA ARG A 220 8.90 -21.42 -21.27
C ARG A 220 7.38 -21.46 -21.11
N GLU A 221 6.82 -21.21 -19.92
CA GLU A 221 5.36 -21.16 -19.74
C GLU A 221 4.77 -19.75 -19.91
N ALA A 222 5.56 -18.67 -19.76
CA ALA A 222 5.12 -17.29 -20.08
C ALA A 222 5.33 -16.89 -21.54
N THR A 223 5.96 -17.72 -22.38
CA THR A 223 6.16 -17.40 -23.80
C THR A 223 4.95 -17.67 -24.68
N LEU A 224 3.81 -18.10 -24.12
CA LEU A 224 2.54 -18.02 -24.84
C LEU A 224 1.91 -16.63 -24.68
N VAL A 225 2.68 -15.59 -25.00
CA VAL A 225 2.08 -14.32 -25.42
C VAL A 225 1.59 -14.56 -26.84
N THR A 226 0.30 -14.89 -26.96
CA THR A 226 -0.35 -14.75 -28.26
C THR A 226 -0.36 -13.27 -28.62
N ALA A 227 -0.02 -12.96 -29.88
CA ALA A 227 -0.16 -11.60 -30.41
C ALA A 227 -1.61 -11.10 -30.16
N PRO A 228 -1.83 -9.78 -29.99
CA PRO A 228 -3.17 -9.24 -29.89
C PRO A 228 -4.04 -9.76 -31.05
N GLY A 229 -5.06 -10.57 -30.74
CA GLY A 229 -5.96 -11.17 -31.73
C GLY A 229 -5.82 -12.68 -31.98
N VAL A 230 -4.98 -13.43 -31.23
CA VAL A 230 -4.92 -14.90 -31.38
C VAL A 230 -5.29 -15.60 -30.07
N GLY A 231 -6.30 -16.47 -30.09
CA GLY A 231 -6.55 -17.41 -28.99
C GLY A 231 -7.85 -17.26 -28.18
N SER A 232 -8.94 -16.79 -28.77
CA SER A 232 -10.27 -17.13 -28.24
C SER A 232 -11.06 -17.87 -29.32
N PRO A 233 -11.39 -19.16 -29.16
CA PRO A 233 -12.54 -19.73 -29.83
C PRO A 233 -13.78 -19.17 -29.14
N THR A 234 -14.02 -17.87 -29.29
CA THR A 234 -15.32 -17.30 -28.96
C THR A 234 -16.27 -17.84 -30.03
N PRO A 235 -17.32 -18.60 -29.68
CA PRO A 235 -18.35 -18.92 -30.65
C PRO A 235 -18.86 -17.61 -31.24
N THR A 236 -18.95 -17.55 -32.57
CA THR A 236 -19.49 -16.41 -33.30
C THR A 236 -20.87 -16.08 -32.70
N PRO A 237 -21.06 -14.89 -32.09
CA PRO A 237 -22.37 -14.51 -31.60
C PRO A 237 -23.33 -14.48 -32.80
N PRO A 238 -24.54 -15.06 -32.69
CA PRO A 238 -25.49 -15.09 -33.79
C PRO A 238 -26.17 -13.73 -33.88
N SER A 239 -25.47 -12.72 -34.39
CA SER A 239 -25.97 -11.41 -34.87
C SER A 239 -24.75 -10.55 -35.20
N ALA A 240 -24.53 -10.00 -36.38
CA ALA A 240 -25.50 -9.53 -37.35
C ALA A 240 -24.90 -9.51 -38.76
N THR A 241 -25.42 -10.35 -39.65
CA THR A 241 -25.26 -10.17 -41.12
C THR A 241 -26.38 -9.28 -41.69
N LYS A 242 -27.19 -8.67 -40.82
CA LYS A 242 -28.26 -7.75 -41.22
C LYS A 242 -28.18 -6.47 -40.38
N PRO A 243 -27.98 -5.29 -40.98
CA PRO A 243 -28.03 -4.03 -40.25
C PRO A 243 -29.39 -3.89 -39.56
N LEU A 244 -29.41 -3.38 -38.32
CA LEU A 244 -30.65 -2.90 -37.72
C LEU A 244 -31.18 -1.71 -38.55
N PRO A 245 -32.51 -1.57 -38.71
CA PRO A 245 -33.10 -0.41 -39.38
C PRO A 245 -32.77 0.88 -38.63
N ASP A 246 -32.60 1.97 -39.39
CA ASP A 246 -32.24 3.28 -38.85
C ASP A 246 -33.24 3.74 -37.78
N GLU A 247 -32.70 4.04 -36.59
CA GLU A 247 -33.47 4.51 -35.46
C GLU A 247 -33.87 5.98 -35.68
N VAL A 248 -35.14 6.20 -36.02
CA VAL A 248 -35.74 7.53 -36.02
C VAL A 248 -35.98 7.95 -34.58
N THR A 249 -34.95 8.55 -33.97
CA THR A 249 -35.08 9.21 -32.67
C THR A 249 -35.75 10.57 -32.88
N VAL A 250 -36.98 10.72 -32.38
CA VAL A 250 -37.62 12.04 -32.26
C VAL A 250 -37.13 12.65 -30.94
N PRO A 251 -36.40 13.79 -30.94
CA PRO A 251 -35.90 14.37 -29.71
C PRO A 251 -37.06 14.92 -28.86
N LYS A 252 -37.40 14.23 -27.79
CA LYS A 252 -38.31 14.75 -26.75
C LYS A 252 -37.49 15.40 -25.63
N ALA A 253 -36.81 16.50 -25.95
CA ALA A 253 -36.32 17.44 -24.97
C ALA A 253 -36.11 18.81 -25.64
N ALA A 254 -36.86 19.80 -25.19
CA ALA A 254 -36.58 21.19 -25.54
C ALA A 254 -35.22 21.59 -24.93
N PRO A 255 -34.39 22.38 -25.64
CA PRO A 255 -33.09 22.80 -25.13
C PRO A 255 -33.29 23.72 -23.91
N ILE A 256 -32.84 23.25 -22.74
CA ILE A 256 -32.76 24.08 -21.54
C ILE A 256 -31.60 25.04 -21.74
N LYS A 257 -31.90 26.34 -21.75
CA LYS A 257 -30.90 27.42 -21.75
C LYS A 257 -29.93 27.20 -20.59
N ALA A 258 -28.64 27.07 -20.90
CA ALA A 258 -27.59 27.07 -19.89
C ALA A 258 -27.62 28.41 -19.15
N THR A 259 -28.10 28.40 -17.91
CA THR A 259 -27.91 29.52 -16.99
C THR A 259 -26.45 29.53 -16.55
N ALA A 260 -25.82 30.71 -16.61
CA ALA A 260 -24.46 30.91 -16.13
C ALA A 260 -24.31 30.36 -14.70
N ALA A 261 -23.21 29.63 -14.46
CA ALA A 261 -22.86 29.16 -13.13
C ALA A 261 -22.86 30.34 -12.13
N PRO A 262 -23.36 30.15 -10.89
CA PRO A 262 -23.30 31.19 -9.88
C PRO A 262 -21.86 31.65 -9.67
N ASP A 263 -21.61 32.94 -9.84
CA ASP A 263 -20.33 33.58 -9.54
C ASP A 263 -20.14 33.64 -8.02
N LEU A 264 -19.52 32.59 -7.47
CA LEU A 264 -19.21 32.46 -6.04
C LEU A 264 -18.05 33.36 -5.59
N SER A 265 -17.40 34.13 -6.49
CA SER A 265 -16.35 35.08 -6.11
C SER A 265 -16.88 36.21 -5.22
N LYS A 266 -18.19 36.49 -5.27
CA LYS A 266 -18.83 37.55 -4.48
C LYS A 266 -19.24 37.13 -3.08
N THR A 267 -19.19 35.82 -2.77
CA THR A 267 -19.55 35.27 -1.45
C THR A 267 -18.33 34.79 -0.67
N GLN A 268 -17.12 34.91 -1.23
CA GLN A 268 -15.90 34.79 -0.46
C GLN A 268 -15.78 36.01 0.45
N THR A 269 -16.08 35.82 1.74
CA THR A 269 -15.58 36.71 2.78
C THR A 269 -14.06 36.73 2.62
N ALA A 270 -13.50 37.88 2.21
CA ALA A 270 -12.06 38.08 2.16
C ALA A 270 -11.49 37.77 3.54
N ALA A 271 -10.87 36.60 3.69
CA ALA A 271 -10.09 36.29 4.86
C ALA A 271 -8.95 37.32 4.88
N LYS A 272 -9.06 38.27 5.81
CA LYS A 272 -8.00 39.24 6.05
C LYS A 272 -6.72 38.47 6.38
N SER A 273 -5.72 38.67 5.52
CA SER A 273 -4.28 38.55 5.76
C SER A 273 -3.72 37.16 6.06
N GLY A 274 -3.71 36.28 5.06
CA GLY A 274 -2.52 35.45 4.85
C GLY A 274 -1.34 36.37 4.48
N ARG A 275 -0.15 36.17 5.05
CA ARG A 275 1.04 36.93 4.62
C ARG A 275 1.61 36.40 3.31
N MET A 276 1.36 35.11 3.05
CA MET A 276 1.97 34.35 1.97
C MET A 276 1.06 34.27 0.75
N ALA A 277 1.68 34.28 -0.44
CA ALA A 277 1.03 34.02 -1.71
C ALA A 277 1.08 32.53 -2.04
N PHE A 278 0.09 32.05 -2.80
CA PHE A 278 0.14 30.71 -3.36
C PHE A 278 1.37 30.54 -4.27
N PRO A 279 2.16 29.47 -4.08
CA PRO A 279 3.40 29.26 -4.84
C PRO A 279 3.16 28.81 -6.28
N VAL A 280 2.02 28.16 -6.55
CA VAL A 280 1.55 27.75 -7.87
C VAL A 280 0.04 27.97 -7.97
N LYS A 281 -0.48 28.01 -9.20
CA LYS A 281 -1.93 28.10 -9.46
C LYS A 281 -2.51 26.70 -9.68
N GLY A 282 -3.45 26.31 -8.83
CA GLY A 282 -4.28 25.13 -9.00
C GLY A 282 -5.00 24.74 -7.71
N ASP A 283 -5.78 23.67 -7.78
CA ASP A 283 -6.59 23.19 -6.68
C ASP A 283 -5.75 22.39 -5.68
N ILE A 284 -6.13 22.45 -4.41
CA ILE A 284 -5.52 21.62 -3.37
C ILE A 284 -6.06 20.20 -3.52
N VAL A 285 -5.17 19.27 -3.87
CA VAL A 285 -5.49 17.85 -4.08
C VAL A 285 -5.19 16.99 -2.85
N ARG A 286 -4.44 17.52 -1.89
CA ARG A 286 -4.25 16.93 -0.56
C ARG A 286 -4.12 18.01 0.49
N GLU A 287 -4.96 17.93 1.51
CA GLU A 287 -4.96 18.87 2.63
C GLU A 287 -3.90 18.52 3.68
N TYR A 288 -3.57 19.51 4.52
CA TYR A 288 -2.70 19.32 5.68
C TYR A 288 -3.36 18.41 6.71
N ALA A 289 -2.59 17.45 7.20
CA ALA A 289 -3.01 16.54 8.26
C ALA A 289 -1.79 16.16 9.10
N LYS A 290 -1.63 16.78 10.27
CA LYS A 290 -0.46 16.59 11.13
C LYS A 290 -0.14 15.10 11.36
N GLY A 291 1.10 14.70 11.06
CA GLY A 291 1.58 13.31 11.18
C GLY A 291 1.16 12.39 10.03
N ARG A 292 0.51 12.91 8.98
CA ARG A 292 0.16 12.19 7.75
C ARG A 292 0.56 12.97 6.50
N ASN A 293 0.29 14.27 6.47
CA ASN A 293 0.68 15.21 5.44
C ASN A 293 1.09 16.53 6.10
N ASP A 294 2.39 16.82 6.13
CA ASP A 294 2.96 17.97 6.83
C ASP A 294 2.82 19.30 6.05
N GLY A 295 2.23 19.25 4.87
CA GLY A 295 1.92 20.40 4.03
C GLY A 295 0.61 20.22 3.28
N ILE A 296 0.46 20.93 2.17
CA ILE A 296 -0.62 20.76 1.20
C ILE A 296 -0.04 20.37 -0.15
N ASP A 297 -0.80 19.59 -0.92
CA ASP A 297 -0.47 19.33 -2.32
C ASP A 297 -1.34 20.22 -3.20
N ILE A 298 -0.70 21.08 -4.00
CA ILE A 298 -1.37 21.98 -4.92
C ILE A 298 -1.15 21.45 -6.33
N SER A 299 -2.23 21.09 -7.02
CA SER A 299 -2.16 20.67 -8.42
C SER A 299 -1.58 21.78 -9.29
N ALA A 300 -0.81 21.40 -10.30
CA ALA A 300 -0.21 22.34 -11.23
C ALA A 300 0.04 21.68 -12.58
N THR A 301 0.24 22.49 -13.62
CA THR A 301 0.66 21.95 -14.91
C THR A 301 2.13 21.48 -14.82
N PRO A 302 2.51 20.35 -15.44
CA PRO A 302 3.92 19.96 -15.57
C PRO A 302 4.78 21.09 -16.16
N GLY A 303 5.89 21.43 -15.50
CA GLY A 303 6.73 22.57 -15.88
C GLY A 303 6.19 23.95 -15.48
N ALA A 304 5.07 24.03 -14.73
CA ALA A 304 4.57 25.31 -14.22
C ALA A 304 5.59 25.97 -13.29
N THR A 305 5.66 27.29 -13.33
CA THR A 305 6.59 28.05 -12.49
C THR A 305 6.17 28.00 -11.02
N VAL A 306 7.08 27.58 -10.15
CA VAL A 306 6.95 27.61 -8.70
C VAL A 306 7.55 28.92 -8.18
N LYS A 307 6.77 29.65 -7.39
CA LYS A 307 7.11 30.97 -6.88
C LYS A 307 7.29 30.97 -5.37
N ALA A 308 8.12 31.86 -4.86
CA ALA A 308 8.29 32.08 -3.44
C ALA A 308 7.00 32.61 -2.81
N ALA A 309 6.54 31.97 -1.74
CA ALA A 309 5.33 32.35 -1.04
C ALA A 309 5.46 33.69 -0.30
N ASP A 310 6.67 34.07 0.14
CA ASP A 310 6.97 35.37 0.74
C ASP A 310 8.46 35.74 0.55
N ASP A 311 8.83 36.96 0.94
CA ASP A 311 10.22 37.41 1.01
C ASP A 311 11.04 36.54 1.99
N GLY A 312 12.24 36.14 1.61
CA GLY A 312 13.06 35.27 2.48
C GLY A 312 14.48 35.03 1.98
N LEU A 313 15.15 34.09 2.64
CA LEU A 313 16.48 33.58 2.32
C LEU A 313 16.37 32.08 2.05
N VAL A 314 16.95 31.59 0.95
CA VAL A 314 17.03 30.15 0.66
C VAL A 314 18.00 29.52 1.67
N ALA A 315 17.46 28.91 2.71
CA ALA A 315 18.23 28.35 3.82
C ALA A 315 18.91 27.03 3.43
N ALA A 316 18.23 26.23 2.61
CA ALA A 316 18.76 24.97 2.11
C ALA A 316 18.11 24.60 0.76
N ILE A 317 18.89 23.89 -0.04
CA ILE A 317 18.39 23.08 -1.15
C ILE A 317 18.92 21.69 -0.86
N THR A 318 18.03 20.73 -0.65
CA THR A 318 18.35 19.32 -0.40
C THR A 318 17.67 18.46 -1.45
N GLU A 319 17.84 17.16 -1.38
CA GLU A 319 17.16 16.19 -2.24
C GLU A 319 16.44 15.16 -1.37
N ASP A 320 15.31 14.64 -1.86
CA ASP A 320 14.65 13.50 -1.24
C ASP A 320 15.39 12.18 -1.56
N THR A 321 14.84 11.04 -1.11
CA THR A 321 15.43 9.72 -1.37
C THR A 321 15.48 9.34 -2.86
N ASN A 322 14.76 10.06 -3.71
CA ASN A 322 14.72 9.85 -5.15
C ASN A 322 15.54 10.90 -5.92
N GLY A 323 16.35 11.72 -5.22
CA GLY A 323 17.13 12.79 -5.84
C GLY A 323 16.30 14.00 -6.26
N ILE A 324 15.06 14.13 -5.77
CA ILE A 324 14.18 15.24 -6.14
C ILE A 324 14.49 16.45 -5.27
N PRO A 325 14.80 17.62 -5.86
CA PRO A 325 15.12 18.81 -5.10
C PRO A 325 13.99 19.26 -4.16
N ILE A 326 14.39 19.67 -2.97
CA ILE A 326 13.57 20.31 -1.94
C ILE A 326 14.20 21.65 -1.62
N ILE A 327 13.43 22.73 -1.79
CA ILE A 327 13.87 24.09 -1.46
C ILE A 327 13.28 24.47 -0.11
N VAL A 328 14.12 24.98 0.78
CA VAL A 328 13.69 25.51 2.07
C VAL A 328 14.00 27.00 2.12
N VAL A 329 12.96 27.83 2.26
CA VAL A 329 13.10 29.29 2.36
C VAL A 329 12.77 29.71 3.80
N LYS A 330 13.70 30.43 4.43
CA LYS A 330 13.51 31.04 5.75
C LYS A 330 12.97 32.45 5.60
N HIS A 331 11.90 32.74 6.32
CA HIS A 331 11.22 34.02 6.33
C HIS A 331 11.39 34.73 7.68
N ALA A 332 10.85 35.94 7.79
CA ALA A 332 10.77 36.66 9.05
C ALA A 332 9.87 35.91 10.07
N GLY A 333 10.16 36.06 11.36
CA GLY A 333 9.35 35.46 12.43
C GLY A 333 9.55 33.95 12.60
N ASN A 334 10.73 33.43 12.26
CA ASN A 334 11.11 32.01 12.41
C ASN A 334 10.31 31.01 11.54
N LEU A 335 9.57 31.53 10.56
CA LEU A 335 8.77 30.74 9.64
C LEU A 335 9.63 30.21 8.50
N LEU A 336 9.43 28.95 8.12
CA LEU A 336 10.08 28.27 7.01
C LEU A 336 9.01 27.81 6.02
N THR A 337 9.30 27.91 4.73
CA THR A 337 8.49 27.26 3.69
C THR A 337 9.31 26.21 2.97
N VAL A 338 8.67 25.09 2.65
CA VAL A 338 9.29 23.96 1.95
C VAL A 338 8.56 23.76 0.62
N TYR A 339 9.33 23.65 -0.45
CA TYR A 339 8.84 23.39 -1.81
C TYR A 339 9.50 22.11 -2.30
N SER A 340 8.71 21.05 -2.47
CA SER A 340 9.19 19.76 -2.98
C SER A 340 8.42 19.32 -4.22
N ASN A 341 8.90 18.27 -4.88
CA ASN A 341 8.44 17.85 -6.21
C ASN A 341 8.69 18.90 -7.30
N VAL A 342 9.84 19.56 -7.23
CA VAL A 342 10.27 20.61 -8.16
C VAL A 342 11.50 20.19 -8.98
N SER A 343 11.75 20.88 -10.09
CA SER A 343 12.90 20.72 -10.97
C SER A 343 13.30 22.08 -11.57
N GLY A 344 14.41 22.16 -12.30
CA GLY A 344 14.81 23.41 -12.96
C GLY A 344 14.98 24.57 -11.98
N LEU A 345 15.78 24.34 -10.93
CA LEU A 345 16.08 25.33 -9.89
C LEU A 345 16.59 26.64 -10.51
N ALA A 346 15.97 27.75 -10.12
CA ALA A 346 16.33 29.11 -10.54
C ALA A 346 17.07 29.88 -9.43
N VAL A 347 17.32 29.24 -8.28
CA VAL A 347 17.94 29.81 -7.09
C VAL A 347 18.96 28.84 -6.49
N ALA A 348 19.88 29.38 -5.70
CA ALA A 348 20.88 28.64 -4.95
C ALA A 348 20.74 28.87 -3.43
N LYS A 349 21.37 28.00 -2.64
CA LYS A 349 21.44 28.18 -1.18
C LYS A 349 22.14 29.50 -0.85
N GLY A 350 21.53 30.29 0.03
CA GLY A 350 22.01 31.62 0.43
C GLY A 350 21.42 32.77 -0.37
N ASP A 351 20.63 32.50 -1.43
CA ASP A 351 19.99 33.56 -2.20
C ASP A 351 18.85 34.21 -1.41
N SER A 352 18.74 35.54 -1.52
CA SER A 352 17.55 36.24 -1.05
C SER A 352 16.49 36.25 -2.15
N VAL A 353 15.26 35.89 -1.78
CA VAL A 353 14.12 35.79 -2.70
C VAL A 353 13.02 36.74 -2.28
N LYS A 354 12.31 37.29 -3.26
CA LYS A 354 11.12 38.12 -3.07
C LYS A 354 9.85 37.33 -3.27
N ARG A 355 8.77 37.72 -2.59
CA ARG A 355 7.45 37.13 -2.79
C ARG A 355 7.07 37.14 -4.27
N GLY A 356 6.71 35.97 -4.81
CA GLY A 356 6.36 35.79 -6.21
C GLY A 356 7.56 35.57 -7.16
N GLN A 357 8.80 35.63 -6.67
CA GLN A 357 10.00 35.32 -7.45
C GLN A 357 10.02 33.84 -7.82
N LYS A 358 10.45 33.52 -9.05
CA LYS A 358 10.63 32.14 -9.52
C LYS A 358 11.70 31.44 -8.69
N LEU A 359 11.34 30.30 -8.11
CA LEU A 359 12.26 29.41 -7.38
C LEU A 359 12.66 28.21 -8.25
N ALA A 360 11.67 27.62 -8.93
CA ALA A 360 11.83 26.40 -9.69
C ALA A 360 10.64 26.20 -10.64
N GLU A 361 10.56 25.02 -11.24
CA GLU A 361 9.43 24.54 -12.04
C GLU A 361 8.89 23.23 -11.45
N ILE A 362 7.60 22.99 -11.63
CA ILE A 362 6.99 21.70 -11.32
C ILE A 362 7.60 20.64 -12.21
N ARG A 363 7.89 19.49 -11.63
CA ARG A 363 8.42 18.36 -12.38
C ARG A 363 7.53 17.98 -13.55
N ARG A 364 8.18 17.55 -14.63
CA ARG A 364 7.50 17.08 -15.84
C ARG A 364 7.14 15.60 -15.77
N ASP A 365 7.82 14.89 -14.88
CA ASP A 365 7.70 13.48 -14.59
C ASP A 365 6.98 13.25 -13.24
N GLY A 366 6.17 12.20 -13.15
CA GLY A 366 5.42 11.86 -11.94
C GLY A 366 4.15 12.71 -11.74
N SER A 367 3.77 12.93 -10.47
CA SER A 367 2.59 13.72 -10.11
C SER A 367 2.82 15.20 -10.37
N ALA A 368 1.93 15.83 -11.13
CA ALA A 368 1.97 17.27 -11.39
C ALA A 368 1.35 18.07 -10.23
N ALA A 369 1.90 17.91 -9.03
CA ALA A 369 1.46 18.62 -7.84
C ALA A 369 2.67 19.12 -7.03
N LEU A 370 2.64 20.37 -6.59
CA LEU A 370 3.60 20.91 -5.65
C LEU A 370 3.24 20.42 -4.26
N HIS A 371 4.19 19.82 -3.54
CA HIS A 371 4.02 19.67 -2.10
C HIS A 371 4.62 20.90 -1.41
N PHE A 372 3.78 21.63 -0.67
CA PHE A 372 4.09 22.90 -0.04
C PHE A 372 3.85 22.82 1.46
N GLU A 373 4.89 23.05 2.26
CA GLU A 373 4.78 23.10 3.71
C GLU A 373 5.07 24.50 4.25
N VAL A 374 4.45 24.80 5.39
CA VAL A 374 4.81 25.92 6.25
C VAL A 374 5.21 25.34 7.59
N ARG A 375 6.35 25.78 8.13
CA ARG A 375 6.89 25.30 9.41
C ARG A 375 7.22 26.48 10.31
N ASP A 376 6.83 26.38 11.59
CA ASP A 376 7.29 27.28 12.64
C ASP A 376 8.45 26.62 13.37
N GLY A 377 9.68 27.03 13.04
CA GLY A 377 10.87 26.29 13.41
C GLY A 377 10.85 24.86 12.86
N PHE A 378 10.74 23.86 13.75
CA PHE A 378 10.72 22.44 13.35
C PHE A 378 9.31 21.86 13.24
N ASP A 379 8.27 22.57 13.67
CA ASP A 379 6.90 22.07 13.68
C ASP A 379 6.19 22.39 12.35
N SER A 380 5.62 21.38 11.70
CA SER A 380 4.73 21.57 10.55
C SER A 380 3.40 22.18 11.00
N VAL A 381 2.96 23.23 10.32
CA VAL A 381 1.70 23.92 10.58
C VAL A 381 0.87 24.00 9.31
N ASP A 382 -0.45 24.08 9.48
CA ASP A 382 -1.39 24.17 8.36
C ASP A 382 -1.10 25.39 7.45
N PRO A 383 -0.65 25.17 6.20
CA PRO A 383 -0.31 26.25 5.26
C PRO A 383 -1.49 27.16 4.93
N MET A 384 -2.73 26.65 4.99
CA MET A 384 -3.93 27.41 4.65
C MET A 384 -4.20 28.58 5.59
N ARG A 385 -3.59 28.58 6.78
CA ARG A 385 -3.66 29.69 7.72
C ARG A 385 -2.78 30.88 7.32
N TYR A 386 -1.82 30.66 6.44
CA TYR A 386 -0.83 31.66 6.02
C TYR A 386 -1.03 32.13 4.59
N LEU A 387 -1.66 31.31 3.75
CA LEU A 387 -1.93 31.60 2.35
C LEU A 387 -3.15 32.51 2.19
N ASN A 388 -3.02 33.54 1.36
CA ASN A 388 -4.17 34.35 0.95
C ASN A 388 -5.06 33.58 -0.03
N PRO A 389 -6.38 33.45 0.22
CA PRO A 389 -7.29 32.96 -0.80
C PRO A 389 -7.24 33.92 -2.00
N THR A 390 -6.90 33.38 -3.18
CA THR A 390 -6.89 34.13 -4.45
C THR A 390 -8.28 34.36 -5.02
#